data_AF-A0A2C9SYD3-F1
#
_entry.id   AF-A0A2C9SYD3-F1
#
_cell.length_a   1.000
_cell.length_b   1.000
_cell.length_c   1.000
_cell.angle_alpha   90.00
_cell.angle_beta   90.00
_cell.angle_gamma   90.00
#
_symmetry.space_group_name_H-M   'P 1'
#
loop_
_entity.id
_entity.type
_entity.pdbx_description
1 polymer ?
#
loop_
_entity_poly.entity_id
_entity_poly.type
_entity_poly.pdbx_seq_one_letter_code
_entity_poly.pdbx_strand_id
1 'polypeptide(L)'
;MPMRWYARPQNEPLALRVAPRLASWNKTDDPDQVRLRAYLADTEALLAESRTDGEWALRLDVGLPADRDLLGMSDLDNFAYPLAYHLKDPGLVSVWCTKQHGERSFVRIDAAREVAAPSTAVLVAKTNASATTVAYKEQIHAAVAHAAELPDGPVRLELSFVVGRRRNWVNLWKQTIDSLDPILGRTNPDRAWHPRDGRITELGMHVAVDPAAGNEIVVGIAATESTAGDVVSAPQRKVVFQSHGVCLGRRELPDGKATAWDVSFPHWPAAMTMSTGQAQALRDALVGVFGGEDAQ
;
A
#
# COMPACT_ATOMS: atom_id res chain seq x y z
N MET A 1 -8.21 25.53 4.33
CA MET A 1 -7.21 24.95 3.41
C MET A 1 -7.88 24.00 2.44
N PRO A 2 -7.45 23.94 1.16
CA PRO A 2 -7.99 23.00 0.19
C PRO A 2 -7.57 21.55 0.51
N MET A 3 -8.31 20.59 -0.04
CA MET A 3 -7.91 19.17 -0.06
C MET A 3 -6.57 19.02 -0.79
N ARG A 4 -5.67 18.20 -0.25
CA ARG A 4 -4.38 17.88 -0.85
C ARG A 4 -4.32 16.40 -1.22
N TRP A 5 -3.75 16.12 -2.38
CA TRP A 5 -3.56 14.77 -2.89
C TRP A 5 -2.07 14.55 -3.08
N TYR A 6 -1.57 13.37 -2.75
CA TYR A 6 -0.13 13.09 -2.81
C TYR A 6 0.12 11.87 -3.66
N ALA A 7 1.18 11.92 -4.47
CA ALA A 7 1.61 10.80 -5.28
C ALA A 7 1.94 9.59 -4.41
N ARG A 8 1.65 8.41 -4.95
CA ARG A 8 2.15 7.14 -4.42
C ARG A 8 3.68 7.09 -4.48
N PRO A 9 4.39 6.77 -3.39
CA PRO A 9 5.83 6.50 -3.43
C PRO A 9 6.21 5.45 -4.48
N GLN A 10 7.24 5.75 -5.27
CA GLN A 10 7.76 4.89 -6.36
C GLN A 10 9.28 4.62 -6.24
N ASN A 11 9.91 5.06 -5.16
CA ASN A 11 11.31 4.77 -4.86
C ASN A 11 11.55 3.27 -4.61
N GLU A 12 12.82 2.90 -4.44
CA GLU A 12 13.22 1.50 -4.25
C GLU A 12 12.48 0.87 -3.05
N PRO A 13 11.77 -0.26 -3.24
CA PRO A 13 11.11 -0.95 -2.15
C PRO A 13 12.08 -1.55 -1.13
N LEU A 14 11.69 -1.50 0.13
CA LEU A 14 12.27 -2.34 1.18
C LEU A 14 11.40 -3.59 1.34
N ALA A 15 11.99 -4.77 1.17
CA ALA A 15 11.29 -6.04 1.39
C ALA A 15 11.02 -6.23 2.89
N LEU A 16 9.76 -6.50 3.24
CA LEU A 16 9.40 -6.77 4.62
C LEU A 16 9.97 -8.12 5.08
N ARG A 17 10.64 -8.12 6.24
CA ARG A 17 11.20 -9.34 6.86
C ARG A 17 10.13 -10.16 7.58
N VAL A 18 9.05 -9.49 7.99
CA VAL A 18 7.89 -10.09 8.63
C VAL A 18 6.65 -9.78 7.79
N ALA A 19 5.85 -10.80 7.48
CA ALA A 19 4.62 -10.61 6.71
C ALA A 19 3.67 -9.61 7.38
N PRO A 20 3.03 -8.68 6.61
CA PRO A 20 2.03 -7.77 7.13
C PRO A 20 0.93 -8.50 7.91
N ARG A 21 0.52 -7.90 9.01
CA ARG A 21 -0.56 -8.43 9.86
C ARG A 21 -1.73 -7.45 9.87
N LEU A 22 -2.93 -8.02 9.79
CA LEU A 22 -4.16 -7.27 9.99
C LEU A 22 -4.21 -6.73 11.42
N ALA A 23 -4.93 -5.61 11.61
CA ALA A 23 -5.30 -5.13 12.92
C ALA A 23 -5.95 -6.26 13.74
N SER A 24 -5.40 -6.52 14.92
CA SER A 24 -5.97 -7.46 15.88
C SER A 24 -6.63 -6.68 17.01
N TRP A 25 -7.81 -7.14 17.43
CA TRP A 25 -8.55 -6.62 18.58
C TRP A 25 -8.57 -7.62 19.74
N ASN A 26 -7.76 -8.68 19.63
CA ASN A 26 -7.63 -9.71 20.66
C ASN A 26 -6.89 -9.14 21.89
N LYS A 27 -6.94 -9.90 22.99
CA LYS A 27 -6.21 -9.58 24.23
C LYS A 27 -4.71 -9.46 23.95
N THR A 28 -4.01 -8.64 24.73
CA THR A 28 -2.62 -8.23 24.46
C THR A 28 -1.63 -9.41 24.33
N ASP A 29 -1.87 -10.50 25.04
CA ASP A 29 -1.08 -11.74 25.04
C ASP A 29 -1.49 -12.75 23.96
N ASP A 30 -2.53 -12.44 23.18
CA ASP A 30 -2.99 -13.27 22.07
C ASP A 30 -1.89 -13.40 20.99
N PRO A 31 -1.70 -14.59 20.40
CA PRO A 31 -0.69 -14.80 19.36
C PRO A 31 -0.79 -13.83 18.18
N ASP A 32 -1.99 -13.37 17.79
CA ASP A 32 -2.15 -12.38 16.73
C ASP A 32 -1.60 -11.01 17.13
N GLN A 33 -1.80 -10.61 18.39
CA GLN A 33 -1.24 -9.37 18.91
C GLN A 33 0.29 -9.42 19.00
N VAL A 34 0.84 -10.55 19.42
CA VAL A 34 2.30 -10.76 19.44
C VAL A 34 2.89 -10.66 18.04
N ARG A 35 2.27 -11.33 17.05
CA ARG A 35 2.70 -11.28 15.64
C ARG A 35 2.56 -9.88 15.06
N LEU A 36 1.48 -9.17 15.37
CA LEU A 36 1.26 -7.79 14.92
C LEU A 36 2.35 -6.86 15.46
N ARG A 37 2.64 -6.91 16.77
CA ARG A 37 3.72 -6.09 17.36
C ARG A 37 5.09 -6.40 16.77
N ALA A 38 5.40 -7.67 16.52
CA ALA A 38 6.66 -8.05 15.90
C ALA A 38 6.80 -7.48 14.47
N TYR A 39 5.74 -7.56 13.66
CA TYR A 39 5.69 -6.95 12.33
C TYR A 39 5.90 -5.42 12.40
N LEU A 40 5.19 -4.73 13.30
CA LEU A 40 5.26 -3.27 13.42
C LEU A 40 6.65 -2.80 13.86
N ALA A 41 7.23 -3.44 14.87
CA ALA A 41 8.57 -3.10 15.35
C ALA A 41 9.66 -3.38 14.30
N ASP A 42 9.58 -4.51 13.60
CA ASP A 42 10.52 -4.83 12.51
C ASP A 42 10.43 -3.81 11.36
N THR A 43 9.21 -3.45 10.97
CA THR A 43 8.96 -2.50 9.88
C THR A 43 9.46 -1.10 10.25
N GLU A 44 9.22 -0.64 11.48
CA GLU A 44 9.75 0.65 11.96
C GLU A 44 11.28 0.67 11.93
N ALA A 45 11.93 -0.38 12.42
CA ALA A 45 13.38 -0.51 12.37
C ALA A 45 13.92 -0.53 10.94
N LEU A 46 13.23 -1.20 10.02
CA LEU A 46 13.58 -1.24 8.60
C LEU A 46 13.50 0.15 7.94
N LEU A 47 12.53 0.98 8.36
CA LEU A 47 12.31 2.31 7.82
C LEU A 47 13.23 3.38 8.42
N ALA A 48 13.96 3.08 9.50
CA ALA A 48 14.72 4.07 10.28
C ALA A 48 15.74 4.85 9.42
N GLU A 49 16.45 4.17 8.52
CA GLU A 49 17.48 4.79 7.66
C GLU A 49 16.89 5.55 6.47
N SER A 50 15.61 5.35 6.15
CA SER A 50 14.92 5.99 5.02
C SER A 50 14.09 7.21 5.44
N ARG A 51 14.14 7.62 6.71
CA ARG A 51 13.37 8.75 7.23
C ARG A 51 13.73 10.02 6.48
N THR A 52 12.70 10.77 6.10
CA THR A 52 12.81 12.04 5.40
C THR A 52 12.42 13.20 6.31
N ASP A 53 13.05 14.35 6.12
CA ASP A 53 12.61 15.59 6.77
C ASP A 53 11.29 16.09 6.16
N GLY A 54 10.43 16.68 6.98
CA GLY A 54 9.19 17.33 6.52
C GLY A 54 8.01 16.37 6.29
N GLU A 55 7.10 16.76 5.40
CA GLU A 55 5.93 15.96 5.03
C GLU A 55 6.36 14.74 4.19
N TRP A 56 5.87 13.56 4.54
CA TRP A 56 6.25 12.31 3.91
C TRP A 56 5.06 11.38 3.67
N ALA A 57 5.24 10.47 2.73
CA ALA A 57 4.25 9.50 2.30
C ALA A 57 4.76 8.07 2.53
N LEU A 58 3.87 7.20 3.02
CA LEU A 58 4.10 5.77 3.20
C LEU A 58 3.41 5.00 2.07
N ARG A 59 4.01 3.90 1.62
CA ARG A 59 3.36 2.88 0.80
C ARG A 59 3.65 1.49 1.35
N LEU A 60 2.59 0.71 1.56
CA LEU A 60 2.65 -0.71 1.87
C LEU A 60 2.10 -1.51 0.68
N ASP A 61 2.89 -2.42 0.11
CA ASP A 61 2.41 -3.38 -0.88
C ASP A 61 2.32 -4.76 -0.22
N VAL A 62 1.10 -5.29 -0.12
CA VAL A 62 0.82 -6.57 0.51
C VAL A 62 0.82 -7.68 -0.55
N GLY A 63 1.81 -8.56 -0.47
CA GLY A 63 1.80 -9.83 -1.19
C GLY A 63 0.94 -10.85 -0.45
N LEU A 64 -0.03 -11.44 -1.16
CA LEU A 64 -0.88 -12.51 -0.67
C LEU A 64 -0.60 -13.82 -1.43
N PRO A 65 -0.71 -14.99 -0.79
CA PRO A 65 -0.62 -16.29 -1.46
C PRO A 65 -1.61 -16.41 -2.63
N ALA A 66 -1.24 -17.14 -3.68
CA ALA A 66 -2.03 -17.26 -4.91
C ALA A 66 -3.40 -17.94 -4.72
N ASP A 67 -3.54 -18.75 -3.67
CA ASP A 67 -4.78 -19.42 -3.27
C ASP A 67 -5.71 -18.53 -2.43
N ARG A 68 -5.24 -17.35 -2.00
CA ARG A 68 -6.04 -16.39 -1.25
C ARG A 68 -6.82 -15.48 -2.18
N ASP A 69 -8.12 -15.36 -1.94
CA ASP A 69 -8.95 -14.38 -2.64
C ASP A 69 -8.49 -12.95 -2.32
N LEU A 70 -8.19 -12.16 -3.35
CA LEU A 70 -7.83 -10.76 -3.20
C LEU A 70 -9.05 -9.91 -2.86
N LEU A 71 -10.21 -10.24 -3.41
CA LEU A 71 -11.42 -9.41 -3.34
C LEU A 71 -12.31 -9.80 -2.15
N GLY A 72 -12.12 -11.00 -1.61
CA GLY A 72 -12.76 -11.50 -0.40
C GLY A 72 -11.82 -11.49 0.81
N MET A 73 -12.19 -10.75 1.86
CA MET A 73 -11.50 -10.72 3.16
C MET A 73 -9.99 -10.43 3.09
N SER A 74 -9.60 -9.16 2.93
CA SER A 74 -8.22 -8.64 3.09
C SER A 74 -8.24 -7.12 2.93
N ASP A 75 -8.99 -6.46 3.79
CA ASP A 75 -9.28 -5.04 3.63
C ASP A 75 -7.99 -4.23 3.88
N LEU A 76 -7.67 -3.34 2.95
CA LEU A 76 -6.37 -2.67 2.96
C LEU A 76 -6.20 -1.70 4.13
N ASP A 77 -7.30 -1.15 4.64
CA ASP A 77 -7.30 -0.34 5.87
C ASP A 77 -6.83 -1.17 7.07
N ASN A 78 -7.22 -2.43 7.17
CA ASN A 78 -6.80 -3.32 8.26
C ASN A 78 -5.29 -3.65 8.23
N PHE A 79 -4.61 -3.51 7.08
CA PHE A 79 -3.14 -3.59 7.00
C PHE A 79 -2.47 -2.23 7.24
N ALA A 80 -3.02 -1.16 6.66
CA ALA A 80 -2.43 0.17 6.70
C ALA A 80 -2.59 0.85 8.07
N TYR A 81 -3.77 0.73 8.70
CA TYR A 81 -4.11 1.35 9.98
C TYR A 81 -3.10 1.04 11.08
N PRO A 82 -2.78 -0.24 11.40
CA PRO A 82 -1.87 -0.52 12.51
C PRO A 82 -0.47 0.02 12.24
N LEU A 83 0.02 0.00 11.00
CA LEU A 83 1.33 0.55 10.65
C LEU A 83 1.38 2.07 10.78
N ALA A 84 0.41 2.77 10.19
CA ALA A 84 0.34 4.23 10.28
C ALA A 84 0.13 4.70 11.73
N TYR A 85 -0.71 4.00 12.49
CA TYR A 85 -0.95 4.29 13.90
C TYR A 85 0.29 4.03 14.76
N HIS A 86 1.06 2.99 14.46
CA HIS A 86 2.32 2.67 15.17
C HIS A 86 3.39 3.74 14.92
N LEU A 87 3.58 4.15 13.66
CA LEU A 87 4.58 5.16 13.29
C LEU A 87 4.24 6.55 13.84
N LYS A 88 2.94 6.89 13.92
CA LYS A 88 2.36 8.07 14.60
C LYS A 88 3.16 9.38 14.44
N ASP A 89 3.51 9.70 13.21
CA ASP A 89 4.40 10.81 12.89
C ASP A 89 3.61 12.04 12.40
N PRO A 90 3.83 13.25 12.94
CA PRO A 90 3.16 14.46 12.48
C PRO A 90 3.43 14.81 11.00
N GLY A 91 4.55 14.36 10.43
CA GLY A 91 4.90 14.55 9.03
C GLY A 91 4.24 13.54 8.08
N LEU A 92 3.58 12.47 8.59
CA LEU A 92 2.90 11.50 7.75
C LEU A 92 1.60 12.09 7.19
N VAL A 93 1.65 12.53 5.94
CA VAL A 93 0.52 13.18 5.27
C VAL A 93 -0.18 12.31 4.22
N SER A 94 0.42 11.18 3.86
CA SER A 94 -0.18 10.24 2.92
C SER A 94 0.20 8.80 3.20
N VAL A 95 -0.78 7.90 3.11
CA VAL A 95 -0.60 6.46 3.23
C VAL A 95 -1.24 5.78 2.04
N TRP A 96 -0.43 5.01 1.32
CA TRP A 96 -0.84 4.13 0.25
C TRP A 96 -0.76 2.68 0.72
N CYS A 97 -1.73 1.87 0.34
CA CYS A 97 -1.74 0.44 0.57
C CYS A 97 -2.18 -0.25 -0.71
N THR A 98 -1.52 -1.32 -1.11
CA THR A 98 -1.95 -2.16 -2.23
C THR A 98 -1.96 -3.62 -1.80
N LYS A 99 -2.72 -4.45 -2.53
CA LYS A 99 -2.58 -5.90 -2.44
C LYS A 99 -2.55 -6.53 -3.82
N GLN A 100 -1.77 -7.59 -3.91
CA GLN A 100 -1.61 -8.41 -5.10
C GLN A 100 -1.24 -9.82 -4.68
N HIS A 101 -1.35 -10.78 -5.60
CA HIS A 101 -0.70 -12.06 -5.37
C HIS A 101 0.81 -11.91 -5.44
N GLY A 102 1.50 -12.52 -4.48
CA GLY A 102 2.95 -12.46 -4.38
C GLY A 102 3.45 -13.02 -3.04
N GLU A 103 4.60 -13.68 -3.07
CA GLU A 103 5.20 -14.28 -1.87
C GLU A 103 5.79 -13.24 -0.91
N ARG A 104 6.01 -12.01 -1.39
CA ARG A 104 6.70 -10.94 -0.67
C ARG A 104 5.85 -9.68 -0.60
N SER A 105 5.97 -9.00 0.53
CA SER A 105 5.40 -7.68 0.77
C SER A 105 6.51 -6.65 0.89
N PHE A 106 6.20 -5.40 0.56
CA PHE A 106 7.18 -4.32 0.49
C PHE A 106 6.67 -3.07 1.17
N VAL A 107 7.58 -2.26 1.68
CA VAL A 107 7.29 -0.94 2.22
C VAL A 107 8.18 0.10 1.55
N ARG A 108 7.65 1.31 1.37
CA ARG A 108 8.38 2.48 0.89
C ARG A 108 7.97 3.70 1.70
N ILE A 109 8.94 4.57 1.94
CA ILE A 109 8.68 5.94 2.38
C ILE A 109 9.44 6.88 1.47
N ASP A 110 8.85 8.04 1.20
CA ASP A 110 9.46 9.09 0.40
C ASP A 110 8.89 10.46 0.82
N ALA A 111 9.56 11.54 0.44
CA ALA A 111 9.05 12.88 0.63
C ALA A 111 7.68 13.02 -0.06
N ALA A 112 6.72 13.66 0.63
CA ALA A 112 5.38 13.80 0.10
C ALA A 112 5.38 14.73 -1.12
N ARG A 113 4.97 14.20 -2.28
CA ARG A 113 4.82 14.98 -3.50
C ARG A 113 3.35 15.25 -3.76
N GLU A 114 2.93 16.50 -3.58
CA GLU A 114 1.58 16.93 -3.92
C GLU A 114 1.32 16.77 -5.43
N VAL A 115 0.12 16.33 -5.77
CA VAL A 115 -0.36 16.13 -7.14
C VAL A 115 -1.75 16.72 -7.30
N ALA A 116 -2.19 16.90 -8.55
CA ALA A 116 -3.57 17.25 -8.83
C ALA A 116 -4.52 16.18 -8.24
N ALA A 117 -5.74 16.60 -7.92
CA ALA A 117 -6.80 15.68 -7.57
C ALA A 117 -6.96 14.61 -8.67
N PRO A 118 -7.37 13.37 -8.32
CA PRO A 118 -7.68 12.35 -9.31
C PRO A 118 -8.59 12.90 -10.40
N SER A 119 -8.34 12.49 -11.65
CA SER A 119 -9.13 12.94 -12.81
C SER A 119 -10.59 12.47 -12.78
N THR A 120 -10.87 11.45 -11.97
CA THR A 120 -12.22 10.96 -11.68
C THR A 120 -13.01 11.99 -10.89
N ALA A 121 -14.33 11.98 -11.04
CA ALA A 121 -15.22 12.80 -10.22
C ALA A 121 -14.95 12.55 -8.72
N VAL A 122 -14.54 13.62 -8.02
CA VAL A 122 -14.33 13.60 -6.57
C VAL A 122 -15.65 13.95 -5.88
N LEU A 123 -16.20 13.00 -5.14
CA LEU A 123 -17.33 13.25 -4.24
C LEU A 123 -16.81 13.95 -2.98
N VAL A 124 -17.57 14.89 -2.42
CA VAL A 124 -17.17 15.66 -1.24
C VAL A 124 -18.17 15.45 -0.12
N ALA A 125 -17.70 14.89 0.98
CA ALA A 125 -18.45 14.75 2.21
C ALA A 125 -17.98 15.77 3.25
N LYS A 126 -18.90 16.30 4.05
CA LYS A 126 -18.60 17.19 5.19
C LYS A 126 -19.26 16.66 6.44
N THR A 127 -18.52 16.66 7.53
CA THR A 127 -19.02 16.24 8.85
C THR A 127 -18.34 17.00 9.96
N ASN A 128 -19.06 17.26 11.04
CA ASN A 128 -18.51 17.74 12.31
C ASN A 128 -18.65 16.69 13.42
N ALA A 129 -19.17 15.51 13.11
CA ALA A 129 -19.43 14.44 14.05
C ALA A 129 -18.12 13.79 14.55
N SER A 130 -18.20 13.09 15.68
CA SER A 130 -17.10 12.24 16.13
C SER A 130 -17.05 10.97 15.29
N ALA A 131 -15.86 10.51 14.90
CA ALA A 131 -15.71 9.25 14.17
C ALA A 131 -16.27 8.04 14.95
N THR A 132 -16.40 8.16 16.27
CA THR A 132 -16.96 7.11 17.12
C THR A 132 -18.49 7.09 17.16
N THR A 133 -19.19 7.99 16.47
CA THR A 133 -20.66 8.06 16.47
C THR A 133 -21.24 7.64 15.12
N VAL A 134 -22.44 7.07 15.14
CA VAL A 134 -23.18 6.70 13.93
C VAL A 134 -23.43 7.90 13.02
N ALA A 135 -23.65 9.09 13.60
CA ALA A 135 -23.83 10.34 12.85
C ALA A 135 -22.66 10.66 11.90
N TYR A 136 -21.43 10.25 12.23
CA TYR A 136 -20.31 10.39 11.29
C TYR A 136 -20.55 9.55 10.04
N LYS A 137 -20.91 8.28 10.23
CA LYS A 137 -21.16 7.37 9.11
C LYS A 137 -22.34 7.82 8.25
N GLU A 138 -23.43 8.23 8.90
CA GLU A 138 -24.64 8.73 8.21
C GLU A 138 -24.34 9.95 7.33
N GLN A 139 -23.53 10.90 7.81
CA GLN A 139 -23.19 12.11 7.07
C GLN A 139 -22.27 11.81 5.87
N ILE A 140 -21.30 10.91 6.02
CA ILE A 140 -20.47 10.46 4.89
C ILE A 140 -21.32 9.70 3.87
N HIS A 141 -22.15 8.75 4.33
CA HIS A 141 -23.03 7.97 3.47
C HIS A 141 -24.00 8.85 2.69
N ALA A 142 -24.64 9.84 3.35
CA ALA A 142 -25.56 10.76 2.69
C ALA A 142 -24.90 11.54 1.54
N ALA A 143 -23.62 11.89 1.67
CA ALA A 143 -22.88 12.59 0.62
C ALA A 143 -22.58 11.73 -0.61
N VAL A 144 -22.56 10.41 -0.46
CA VAL A 144 -22.28 9.45 -1.57
C VAL A 144 -23.50 8.66 -2.01
N ALA A 145 -24.67 8.83 -1.37
CA ALA A 145 -25.87 8.04 -1.60
C ALA A 145 -26.43 8.11 -3.03
N HIS A 146 -26.10 9.16 -3.78
CA HIS A 146 -26.53 9.36 -5.17
C HIS A 146 -25.47 8.97 -6.21
N ALA A 147 -24.29 8.57 -5.77
CA ALA A 147 -23.26 8.09 -6.67
C ALA A 147 -23.65 6.69 -7.21
N ALA A 148 -23.24 6.40 -8.44
CA ALA A 148 -23.43 5.07 -9.00
C ALA A 148 -22.52 4.07 -8.26
N GLU A 149 -23.06 2.89 -7.96
CA GLU A 149 -22.27 1.76 -7.50
C GLU A 149 -21.26 1.35 -8.59
N LEU A 150 -20.01 1.10 -8.20
CA LEU A 150 -18.97 0.65 -9.12
C LEU A 150 -19.24 -0.79 -9.58
N PRO A 151 -19.08 -1.10 -10.89
CA PRO A 151 -19.22 -2.45 -11.43
C PRO A 151 -18.36 -3.46 -10.67
N ASP A 152 -18.82 -4.70 -10.56
CA ASP A 152 -18.08 -5.78 -9.88
C ASP A 152 -16.62 -5.89 -10.34
N GLY A 153 -15.71 -6.04 -9.38
CA GLY A 153 -14.27 -6.13 -9.65
C GLY A 153 -13.40 -5.32 -8.68
N PRO A 154 -12.07 -5.30 -8.92
CA PRO A 154 -11.12 -4.57 -8.10
C PRO A 154 -11.32 -3.05 -8.20
N VAL A 155 -11.11 -2.36 -7.08
CA VAL A 155 -11.35 -0.92 -6.93
C VAL A 155 -10.07 -0.21 -6.51
N ARG A 156 -9.81 0.94 -7.12
CA ARG A 156 -8.90 1.95 -6.59
C ARG A 156 -9.70 2.99 -5.83
N LEU A 157 -9.39 3.20 -4.56
CA LEU A 157 -10.01 4.18 -3.69
C LEU A 157 -8.96 5.15 -3.18
N GLU A 158 -9.21 6.45 -3.32
CA GLU A 158 -8.42 7.50 -2.69
C GLU A 158 -9.31 8.42 -1.84
N LEU A 159 -8.86 8.71 -0.62
CA LEU A 159 -9.53 9.57 0.35
C LEU A 159 -8.62 10.73 0.73
N SER A 160 -9.07 11.98 0.57
CA SER A 160 -8.35 13.17 1.01
C SER A 160 -9.10 13.88 2.13
N PHE A 161 -8.51 13.91 3.32
CA PHE A 161 -9.08 14.51 4.52
C PHE A 161 -8.57 15.94 4.74
N VAL A 162 -9.46 16.89 5.01
CA VAL A 162 -9.10 18.17 5.62
C VAL A 162 -9.61 18.16 7.06
N VAL A 163 -8.70 18.34 8.02
CA VAL A 163 -9.02 18.21 9.45
C VAL A 163 -8.41 19.31 10.29
N GLY A 164 -8.99 19.59 11.46
CA GLY A 164 -8.38 20.44 12.48
C GLY A 164 -7.16 19.80 13.17
N ARG A 165 -6.27 20.63 13.72
CA ARG A 165 -4.99 20.24 14.37
C ARG A 165 -5.06 19.13 15.42
N ARG A 166 -6.22 18.97 16.08
CA ARG A 166 -6.39 18.04 17.21
C ARG A 166 -6.93 16.67 16.80
N ARG A 167 -7.29 16.48 15.52
CA ARG A 167 -7.86 15.23 15.04
C ARG A 167 -6.74 14.26 14.66
N ASN A 168 -6.82 13.05 15.21
CA ASN A 168 -6.07 11.92 14.66
C ASN A 168 -6.80 11.43 13.39
N TRP A 169 -6.28 11.81 12.22
CA TRP A 169 -6.89 11.50 10.94
C TRP A 169 -6.92 10.00 10.63
N VAL A 170 -5.99 9.20 11.18
CA VAL A 170 -5.94 7.74 11.02
C VAL A 170 -7.19 7.07 11.61
N ASN A 171 -7.77 7.62 12.67
CA ASN A 171 -9.00 7.11 13.28
C ASN A 171 -10.27 7.38 12.44
N LEU A 172 -10.18 8.22 11.40
CA LEU A 172 -11.30 8.51 10.51
C LEU A 172 -11.49 7.41 9.46
N TRP A 173 -10.39 6.79 9.03
CA TRP A 173 -10.33 5.92 7.84
C TRP A 173 -11.41 4.84 7.83
N LYS A 174 -11.42 4.00 8.86
CA LYS A 174 -12.35 2.88 8.94
C LYS A 174 -13.80 3.35 8.88
N GLN A 175 -14.11 4.42 9.62
CA GLN A 175 -15.47 4.93 9.71
C GLN A 175 -15.90 5.55 8.38
N THR A 176 -14.98 6.21 7.67
CA THR A 176 -15.23 6.70 6.31
C THR A 176 -15.49 5.54 5.36
N ILE A 177 -14.60 4.54 5.30
CA ILE A 177 -14.70 3.39 4.40
C ILE A 177 -15.97 2.59 4.65
N ASP A 178 -16.28 2.28 5.93
CA ASP A 178 -17.51 1.60 6.35
C ASP A 178 -18.78 2.32 5.86
N SER A 179 -18.71 3.61 5.51
CA SER A 179 -19.83 4.43 5.05
C SER A 179 -19.97 4.48 3.51
N LEU A 180 -19.06 3.83 2.78
CA LEU A 180 -18.99 3.86 1.32
C LEU A 180 -19.76 2.71 0.66
N ASP A 181 -20.67 2.08 1.38
CA ASP A 181 -21.50 1.01 0.82
C ASP A 181 -22.36 1.41 -0.39
N PRO A 182 -22.75 2.69 -0.63
CA PRO A 182 -23.46 3.04 -1.86
C PRO A 182 -22.59 2.97 -3.12
N ILE A 183 -21.27 3.12 -2.99
CA ILE A 183 -20.33 3.11 -4.13
C ILE A 183 -19.60 1.77 -4.28
N LEU A 184 -19.36 1.05 -3.18
CA LEU A 184 -18.66 -0.25 -3.18
C LEU A 184 -19.61 -1.44 -3.27
N GLY A 185 -20.91 -1.22 -3.02
CA GLY A 185 -21.90 -2.26 -2.79
C GLY A 185 -21.84 -2.80 -1.35
N ARG A 186 -22.88 -3.56 -0.95
CA ARG A 186 -23.00 -4.16 0.39
C ARG A 186 -22.68 -5.65 0.39
N THR A 187 -22.01 -6.12 1.44
CA THR A 187 -21.76 -7.55 1.65
C THR A 187 -23.03 -8.28 2.12
N ASN A 188 -23.87 -7.60 2.92
CA ASN A 188 -25.16 -8.12 3.37
C ASN A 188 -26.21 -7.00 3.29
N PRO A 189 -27.35 -7.19 2.59
CA PRO A 189 -28.41 -6.18 2.50
C PRO A 189 -28.96 -5.71 3.84
N ASP A 190 -28.99 -6.58 4.85
CA ASP A 190 -29.61 -6.33 6.15
C ASP A 190 -28.65 -5.72 7.19
N ARG A 191 -27.37 -5.55 6.83
CA ARG A 191 -26.32 -5.08 7.75
C ARG A 191 -25.71 -3.78 7.23
N ALA A 192 -26.19 -2.66 7.77
CA ALA A 192 -25.62 -1.34 7.48
C ALA A 192 -24.14 -1.27 7.87
N TRP A 193 -23.37 -0.46 7.13
CA TRP A 193 -21.95 -0.19 7.38
C TRP A 193 -20.99 -1.35 7.09
N HIS A 194 -21.37 -2.20 6.15
CA HIS A 194 -20.57 -3.34 5.67
C HIS A 194 -20.41 -3.29 4.15
N PRO A 195 -19.63 -2.30 3.65
CA PRO A 195 -19.30 -2.23 2.23
C PRO A 195 -18.56 -3.49 1.77
N ARG A 196 -18.49 -3.71 0.47
CA ARG A 196 -17.57 -4.71 -0.14
C ARG A 196 -16.17 -4.10 -0.28
N ASP A 197 -15.62 -3.59 0.82
CA ASP A 197 -14.30 -2.95 0.90
C ASP A 197 -13.12 -3.92 0.65
N GLY A 198 -13.35 -5.22 0.79
CA GLY A 198 -12.46 -6.25 0.28
C GLY A 198 -12.12 -6.10 -1.22
N ARG A 199 -12.98 -5.44 -2.01
CA ARG A 199 -12.71 -5.14 -3.44
C ARG A 199 -11.60 -4.11 -3.66
N ILE A 200 -11.25 -3.31 -2.66
CA ILE A 200 -10.25 -2.26 -2.80
C ILE A 200 -8.87 -2.90 -2.90
N THR A 201 -8.21 -2.81 -4.06
CA THR A 201 -6.86 -3.34 -4.32
C THR A 201 -5.79 -2.26 -4.29
N GLU A 202 -6.19 -0.99 -4.43
CA GLU A 202 -5.33 0.18 -4.25
C GLU A 202 -6.06 1.20 -3.37
N LEU A 203 -5.48 1.51 -2.22
CA LEU A 203 -6.01 2.48 -1.25
C LEU A 203 -5.01 3.61 -1.06
N GLY A 204 -5.42 4.85 -1.35
CA GLY A 204 -4.69 6.08 -1.01
C GLY A 204 -5.45 6.87 0.05
N MET A 205 -4.74 7.32 1.09
CA MET A 205 -5.30 8.15 2.15
C MET A 205 -4.39 9.36 2.34
N HIS A 206 -4.94 10.55 2.32
CA HIS A 206 -4.22 11.82 2.34
C HIS A 206 -4.79 12.73 3.42
N VAL A 207 -3.97 13.59 4.01
CA VAL A 207 -4.43 14.61 4.94
C VAL A 207 -3.85 15.98 4.65
N ALA A 208 -4.68 17.00 4.84
CA ALA A 208 -4.29 18.39 5.00
C ALA A 208 -4.82 18.89 6.35
N VAL A 209 -3.98 19.58 7.12
CA VAL A 209 -4.38 20.15 8.41
C VAL A 209 -4.77 21.60 8.22
N ASP A 210 -6.04 21.92 8.49
CA ASP A 210 -6.54 23.29 8.52
C ASP A 210 -6.72 23.76 9.97
N PRO A 211 -5.88 24.68 10.48
CA PRO A 211 -6.03 25.21 11.83
C PRO A 211 -7.39 25.87 12.10
N ALA A 212 -8.08 26.37 11.07
CA ALA A 212 -9.36 27.04 11.19
C ALA A 212 -10.57 26.08 11.18
N ALA A 213 -10.40 24.81 10.78
CA ALA A 213 -11.51 23.87 10.64
C ALA A 213 -12.19 23.48 11.96
N GLY A 214 -11.53 23.68 13.10
CA GLY A 214 -12.07 23.28 14.41
C GLY A 214 -12.38 21.78 14.44
N ASN A 215 -13.68 21.43 14.53
CA ASN A 215 -14.17 20.05 14.50
C ASN A 215 -14.65 19.58 13.12
N GLU A 216 -14.72 20.49 12.14
CA GLU A 216 -15.10 20.16 10.77
C GLU A 216 -14.07 19.22 10.14
N ILE A 217 -14.61 18.27 9.39
CA ILE A 217 -13.89 17.32 8.58
C ILE A 217 -14.49 17.42 7.18
N VAL A 218 -13.64 17.66 6.19
CA VAL A 218 -14.00 17.53 4.78
C VAL A 218 -13.29 16.31 4.23
N VAL A 219 -13.99 15.49 3.45
CA VAL A 219 -13.42 14.30 2.82
C VAL A 219 -13.69 14.36 1.32
N GLY A 220 -12.64 14.38 0.52
CA GLY A 220 -12.68 14.09 -0.91
C GLY A 220 -12.60 12.59 -1.11
N ILE A 221 -13.49 12.03 -1.92
CA ILE A 221 -13.62 10.60 -2.18
C ILE A 221 -13.54 10.40 -3.69
N ALA A 222 -12.49 9.70 -4.14
CA ALA A 222 -12.31 9.31 -5.53
C ALA A 222 -12.25 7.79 -5.61
N ALA A 223 -13.14 7.18 -6.39
CA ALA A 223 -13.18 5.73 -6.55
C ALA A 223 -13.35 5.37 -8.03
N THR A 224 -12.56 4.40 -8.49
CA THR A 224 -12.65 3.87 -9.86
C THR A 224 -12.49 2.37 -9.87
N GLU A 225 -12.92 1.74 -10.95
CA GLU A 225 -12.43 0.43 -11.33
C GLU A 225 -10.90 0.46 -11.41
N SER A 226 -10.25 -0.59 -10.90
CA SER A 226 -8.83 -0.85 -11.10
C SER A 226 -8.71 -1.88 -12.20
N THR A 227 -7.80 -1.71 -13.16
CA THR A 227 -7.45 -2.86 -13.99
C THR A 227 -6.50 -3.75 -13.19
N ALA A 228 -6.67 -5.07 -13.24
CA ALA A 228 -5.79 -6.02 -12.56
C ALA A 228 -4.32 -5.99 -13.09
N GLY A 229 -4.02 -5.13 -14.08
CA GLY A 229 -2.71 -4.96 -14.72
C GLY A 229 -1.95 -3.67 -14.37
N ASP A 230 -2.56 -2.70 -13.66
CA ASP A 230 -1.87 -1.46 -13.23
C ASP A 230 -1.04 -1.65 -11.95
N VAL A 231 -1.04 -2.87 -11.43
CA VAL A 231 -0.08 -3.34 -10.45
C VAL A 231 1.29 -3.35 -11.10
N VAL A 232 2.10 -2.33 -10.79
CA VAL A 232 3.54 -2.34 -11.03
C VAL A 232 4.10 -3.55 -10.30
N SER A 233 4.13 -4.68 -10.99
CA SER A 233 5.03 -5.77 -10.66
C SER A 233 6.41 -5.14 -10.64
N ALA A 234 7.03 -5.04 -9.47
CA ALA A 234 8.48 -4.97 -9.43
C ALA A 234 8.96 -6.10 -10.36
N PRO A 235 9.79 -5.81 -11.38
CA PRO A 235 10.15 -6.81 -12.37
C PRO A 235 10.66 -8.04 -11.62
N GLN A 236 9.95 -9.16 -11.76
CA GLN A 236 10.30 -10.40 -11.09
C GLN A 236 11.73 -10.76 -11.52
N ARG A 237 12.69 -10.54 -10.64
CA ARG A 237 14.05 -11.03 -10.81
C ARG A 237 14.03 -12.51 -10.50
N LYS A 238 14.07 -13.36 -11.52
CA LYS A 238 14.35 -14.79 -11.33
C LYS A 238 15.86 -14.94 -11.18
N VAL A 239 16.33 -15.37 -10.01
CA VAL A 239 17.74 -15.76 -9.84
C VAL A 239 17.96 -17.02 -10.66
N VAL A 240 18.88 -16.97 -11.61
CA VAL A 240 19.18 -18.08 -12.53
C VAL A 240 20.47 -18.80 -12.12
N PHE A 241 21.36 -18.12 -11.40
CA PHE A 241 22.62 -18.69 -10.94
C PHE A 241 23.12 -17.95 -9.69
N GLN A 242 23.67 -18.70 -8.74
CA GLN A 242 24.28 -18.16 -7.53
C GLN A 242 25.54 -18.94 -7.16
N SER A 243 26.67 -18.25 -6.99
CA SER A 243 27.92 -18.85 -6.52
C SER A 243 28.77 -17.83 -5.78
N HIS A 244 29.31 -18.21 -4.61
CA HIS A 244 30.22 -17.40 -3.81
C HIS A 244 29.76 -15.94 -3.60
N GLY A 245 28.44 -15.77 -3.41
CA GLY A 245 27.79 -14.48 -3.16
C GLY A 245 27.59 -13.60 -4.41
N VAL A 246 27.96 -14.07 -5.60
CA VAL A 246 27.54 -13.49 -6.88
C VAL A 246 26.19 -14.06 -7.27
N CYS A 247 25.22 -13.20 -7.56
CA CYS A 247 23.90 -13.61 -8.06
C CYS A 247 23.66 -13.06 -9.47
N LEU A 248 23.20 -13.92 -10.36
CA LEU A 248 22.74 -13.57 -11.69
C LEU A 248 21.21 -13.67 -11.74
N GLY A 249 20.55 -12.54 -11.91
CA GLY A 249 19.11 -12.43 -12.05
C GLY A 249 18.70 -12.13 -13.48
N ARG A 250 17.65 -12.79 -13.95
CA ARG A 250 16.99 -12.46 -15.22
C ARG A 250 15.70 -11.71 -14.92
N ARG A 251 15.47 -10.59 -15.62
CA ARG A 251 14.22 -9.83 -15.59
C ARG A 251 13.64 -9.72 -16.99
N GLU A 252 12.33 -9.92 -17.11
CA GLU A 252 11.59 -9.59 -18.33
C GLU A 252 11.40 -8.08 -18.42
N LEU A 253 11.64 -7.52 -19.61
CA LEU A 253 11.36 -6.12 -19.87
C LEU A 253 9.88 -5.95 -20.25
N PRO A 254 9.29 -4.75 -20.06
CA PRO A 254 7.86 -4.52 -20.24
C PRO A 254 7.30 -4.82 -21.63
N ASP A 255 8.18 -4.97 -22.64
CA ASP A 255 7.80 -5.30 -24.01
C ASP A 255 7.54 -6.80 -24.25
N GLY A 256 7.79 -7.66 -23.25
CA GLY A 256 7.65 -9.11 -23.31
C GLY A 256 8.58 -9.79 -24.32
N LYS A 257 9.50 -9.05 -24.93
CA LYS A 257 10.38 -9.53 -26.02
C LYS A 257 11.84 -9.53 -25.61
N ALA A 258 12.23 -8.64 -24.70
CA ALA A 258 13.60 -8.51 -24.26
C ALA A 258 13.78 -8.97 -22.81
N THR A 259 14.95 -9.55 -22.53
CA THR A 259 15.33 -9.93 -21.17
C THR A 259 16.62 -9.22 -20.80
N ALA A 260 16.62 -8.58 -19.64
CA ALA A 260 17.80 -7.97 -19.08
C ALA A 260 18.36 -8.87 -17.99
N TRP A 261 19.68 -8.89 -17.88
CA TRP A 261 20.38 -9.66 -16.85
C TRP A 261 20.99 -8.69 -15.86
N ASP A 262 20.76 -8.91 -14.58
CA ASP A 262 21.35 -8.13 -13.50
C ASP A 262 22.34 -9.04 -12.75
N VAL A 263 23.54 -8.54 -12.49
CA VAL A 263 24.52 -9.21 -11.62
C VAL A 263 24.68 -8.42 -10.33
N SER A 264 24.67 -9.10 -9.18
CA SER A 264 25.03 -8.51 -7.89
C SER A 264 26.27 -9.21 -7.33
N PHE A 265 27.18 -8.42 -6.74
CA PHE A 265 28.37 -8.91 -6.05
C PHE A 265 28.27 -8.59 -4.56
N PRO A 266 28.89 -9.39 -3.65
CA PRO A 266 28.74 -9.26 -2.20
C PRO A 266 29.11 -7.89 -1.61
N HIS A 267 29.94 -7.12 -2.32
CA HIS A 267 30.53 -5.87 -1.84
C HIS A 267 30.25 -4.69 -2.76
N TRP A 268 29.32 -4.84 -3.71
CA TRP A 268 28.90 -3.72 -4.55
C TRP A 268 27.48 -3.26 -4.19
N PRO A 269 27.27 -1.95 -4.00
CA PRO A 269 25.99 -1.41 -3.54
C PRO A 269 24.89 -1.45 -4.61
N ALA A 270 25.24 -1.71 -5.88
CA ALA A 270 24.29 -1.75 -6.98
C ALA A 270 24.51 -2.96 -7.88
N ALA A 271 23.41 -3.55 -8.35
CA ALA A 271 23.45 -4.58 -9.38
C ALA A 271 23.79 -3.93 -10.74
N MET A 272 24.62 -4.59 -11.54
CA MET A 272 24.94 -4.14 -12.90
C MET A 272 24.05 -4.84 -13.92
N THR A 273 23.44 -4.08 -14.83
CA THR A 273 22.71 -4.65 -15.97
C THR A 273 23.69 -5.01 -17.09
N MET A 274 23.51 -6.20 -17.66
CA MET A 274 24.33 -6.74 -18.74
C MET A 274 23.47 -7.40 -19.82
N SER A 275 24.05 -7.54 -21.01
CA SER A 275 23.44 -8.29 -22.11
C SER A 275 23.48 -9.79 -21.84
N THR A 276 22.61 -10.55 -22.53
CA THR A 276 22.57 -12.03 -22.43
C THR A 276 23.91 -12.68 -22.70
N GLY A 277 24.68 -12.19 -23.69
CA GLY A 277 26.01 -12.73 -24.00
C GLY A 277 27.03 -12.52 -22.88
N GLN A 278 26.98 -11.35 -22.22
CA GLN A 278 27.84 -11.05 -21.07
C GLN A 278 27.46 -11.89 -19.83
N ALA A 279 26.16 -12.08 -19.58
CA ALA A 279 25.67 -12.90 -18.48
C ALA A 279 26.06 -14.38 -18.64
N GLN A 280 25.96 -14.92 -19.87
CA GLN A 280 26.39 -16.29 -20.15
C GLN A 280 27.90 -16.46 -19.98
N ALA A 281 28.71 -15.54 -20.53
CA ALA A 281 30.16 -15.59 -20.36
C ALA A 281 30.60 -15.51 -18.89
N LEU A 282 29.91 -14.68 -18.08
CA LEU A 282 30.17 -14.59 -16.66
C LEU A 282 29.79 -15.88 -15.92
N ARG A 283 28.64 -16.47 -16.24
CA ARG A 283 28.21 -17.77 -15.68
C ARG A 283 29.23 -18.87 -16.00
N ASP A 284 29.64 -18.99 -17.26
CA ASP A 284 30.60 -20.02 -17.71
C ASP A 284 31.95 -19.86 -16.99
N ALA A 285 32.42 -18.62 -16.81
CA ALA A 285 33.62 -18.32 -16.04
C ALA A 285 33.47 -18.69 -14.55
N LEU A 286 32.34 -18.37 -13.92
CA LEU A 286 32.07 -18.70 -12.52
C LEU A 286 31.95 -20.22 -12.28
N VAL A 287 31.34 -20.96 -13.21
CA VAL A 287 31.28 -22.42 -13.17
C VAL A 287 32.67 -23.03 -13.32
N GLY A 288 33.47 -22.54 -14.28
CA GLY A 288 34.82 -23.06 -14.52
C GLY A 288 35.81 -22.82 -13.38
N VAL A 289 35.64 -21.73 -12.61
CA VAL A 289 36.55 -21.38 -11.51
C VAL A 289 36.07 -21.92 -10.16
N PHE A 290 34.76 -21.94 -9.91
CA PHE A 290 34.21 -22.17 -8.56
C PHE A 290 33.22 -23.33 -8.45
N GLY A 291 32.86 -24.01 -9.56
CA GLY A 291 31.96 -25.16 -9.54
C GLY A 291 30.52 -24.86 -9.08
N GLY A 292 29.90 -23.80 -9.62
CA GLY A 292 28.54 -23.38 -9.23
C GLY A 292 27.42 -24.28 -9.77
N GLU A 293 26.26 -24.22 -9.10
CA GLU A 293 25.04 -24.97 -9.46
C GLU A 293 23.97 -24.03 -10.06
N ASP A 294 23.16 -24.55 -10.97
CA ASP A 294 22.02 -23.83 -11.54
C ASP A 294 20.87 -23.74 -10.54
N ALA A 295 20.23 -22.57 -10.45
CA ALA A 295 19.00 -22.42 -9.67
C ALA A 295 17.80 -22.91 -10.49
N GLN A 296 16.92 -23.73 -9.90
CA GLN A 296 15.65 -24.19 -10.52
C GLN A 296 14.64 -23.03 -10.67
#